data_AF-A0A0J6SJK2-F1
#
_entry.id   AF-A0A0J6SJK2-F1
#
_cell.length_a   1.000
_cell.length_b   1.000
_cell.length_c   1.000
_cell.angle_alpha   90.00
_cell.angle_beta   90.00
_cell.angle_gamma   90.00
#
_symmetry.space_group_name_H-M   'P 1'
#
loop_
_entity.id
_entity.type
_entity.pdbx_description
1 polymer ?
#
loop_
_entity_poly.entity_id
_entity_poly.type
_entity_poly.pdbx_seq_one_letter_code
_entity_poly.pdbx_strand_id
1 'polypeptide(L)'
;MLYGHQIIAIADAVIALGLTHSHQSFSVNFCARDRSYLRDFRRRGGATARVSPHTVLAVRSRLAEAAALRPDLSPEIEQIDVAIVRDLRVASILGRRSYR
;
A
#
# COMPACT_ATOMS: atom_id res chain seq x y z
N MET A 1 -0.06 -11.55 0.79
CA MET A 1 1.13 -10.86 0.25
C MET A 1 0.67 -9.81 -0.73
N LEU A 2 1.17 -8.58 -0.61
CA LEU A 2 0.84 -7.48 -1.51
C LEU A 2 1.89 -7.44 -2.65
N TYR A 3 1.51 -6.98 -3.84
CA TYR A 3 2.37 -6.82 -5.01
C TYR A 3 2.59 -5.34 -5.37
N GLY A 4 3.63 -5.08 -6.17
CA GLY A 4 4.04 -3.74 -6.62
C GLY A 4 2.91 -2.90 -7.22
N HIS A 5 2.06 -3.49 -8.06
CA HIS A 5 0.92 -2.78 -8.65
C HIS A 5 -0.14 -2.38 -7.62
N GLN A 6 -0.33 -3.19 -6.57
CA GLN A 6 -1.30 -2.91 -5.52
C GLN A 6 -0.79 -1.77 -4.62
N ILE A 7 0.50 -1.76 -4.26
CA ILE A 7 1.09 -0.64 -3.49
C ILE A 7 1.10 0.67 -4.31
N ILE A 8 1.26 0.59 -5.63
CA ILE A 8 1.12 1.76 -6.51
C ILE A 8 -0.31 2.29 -6.49
N ALA A 9 -1.32 1.42 -6.64
CA ALA A 9 -2.73 1.81 -6.60
C ALA A 9 -3.13 2.42 -5.25
N ILE A 10 -2.63 1.87 -4.13
CA ILE A 10 -2.81 2.46 -2.80
C ILE A 10 -2.20 3.86 -2.74
N ALA A 11 -0.99 4.03 -3.26
CA ALA A 11 -0.35 5.34 -3.29
C ALA A 11 -1.14 6.35 -4.12
N ASP A 12 -1.69 5.95 -5.27
CA ASP A 12 -2.54 6.81 -6.09
C ASP A 12 -3.82 7.24 -5.33
N ALA A 13 -4.46 6.32 -4.61
CA ALA A 13 -5.64 6.63 -3.78
C ALA A 13 -5.30 7.60 -2.63
N VAL A 14 -4.20 7.37 -1.92
CA VAL A 14 -3.75 8.23 -0.82
C VAL A 14 -3.36 9.64 -1.31
N ILE A 15 -2.80 9.74 -2.52
CA ILE A 15 -2.53 11.04 -3.18
C ILE A 15 -3.85 11.74 -3.55
N ALA A 16 -4.82 11.02 -4.10
CA ALA A 16 -6.12 11.59 -4.46
C ALA A 16 -6.89 12.14 -3.24
N LEU A 17 -6.72 11.52 -2.07
CA LEU A 17 -7.26 12.01 -0.80
C LEU A 17 -6.48 13.20 -0.21
N GLY A 18 -5.38 13.63 -0.84
CA GLY A 18 -4.55 14.73 -0.36
C GLY A 18 -3.73 14.40 0.89
N LEU A 19 -3.62 13.12 1.28
CA LEU A 19 -2.83 12.67 2.44
C LEU A 19 -1.33 12.70 2.16
N THR A 20 -0.94 12.69 0.89
CA THR A 20 0.43 12.91 0.44
C THR A 20 0.42 13.52 -0.96
N HIS A 21 1.53 14.14 -1.36
CA HIS A 21 1.59 14.93 -2.61
C HIS A 21 2.30 14.23 -3.76
N SER A 22 2.96 13.09 -3.53
CA SER A 22 3.67 12.36 -4.59
C SER A 22 3.97 10.91 -4.20
N HIS A 23 4.32 10.08 -5.20
CA HIS A 23 4.83 8.72 -4.96
C HIS A 23 6.15 8.70 -4.18
N GLN A 24 7.00 9.72 -4.33
CA GLN A 24 8.24 9.81 -3.56
C GLN A 24 7.92 10.04 -2.08
N SER A 25 6.97 10.93 -1.81
CA SER A 25 6.53 11.28 -0.46
C SER A 25 5.77 10.12 0.19
N PHE A 26 4.96 9.38 -0.57
CA PHE A 26 4.37 8.13 -0.10
C PHE A 26 5.44 7.09 0.27
N SER A 27 6.48 6.93 -0.57
CA SER A 27 7.56 5.96 -0.31
C SER A 27 8.26 6.23 1.02
N VAL A 28 8.50 7.51 1.35
CA VAL A 28 9.13 7.90 2.62
C VAL A 28 8.15 7.83 3.78
N ASN A 29 7.01 8.52 3.67
CA ASN A 29 6.13 8.80 4.80
C ASN A 29 5.21 7.62 5.15
N PHE A 30 4.78 6.83 4.15
CA PHE A 30 3.87 5.70 4.34
C PHE A 30 4.61 4.36 4.30
N CYS A 31 5.55 4.17 3.37
CA CYS A 31 6.25 2.88 3.28
C CYS A 31 7.45 2.74 4.23
N ALA A 32 7.94 3.85 4.83
CA ALA A 32 9.21 3.90 5.56
C ALA A 32 10.38 3.36 4.71
N ARG A 33 10.45 3.80 3.45
CA ARG A 33 11.46 3.39 2.46
C ARG A 33 12.09 4.60 1.79
N ASP A 34 13.12 4.34 0.99
CA ASP A 34 13.76 5.36 0.17
C ASP A 34 12.80 5.95 -0.88
N ARG A 35 13.09 7.19 -1.29
CA ARG A 35 12.27 7.94 -2.28
C ARG A 35 12.11 7.21 -3.61
N SER A 36 13.03 6.29 -3.96
CA SER A 36 12.96 5.52 -5.20
C SER A 36 12.05 4.29 -5.12
N TYR A 37 11.57 3.91 -3.94
CA TYR A 37 10.91 2.63 -3.72
C TYR A 37 9.74 2.35 -4.68
N LEU A 38 8.75 3.26 -4.73
CA LEU A 38 7.63 3.12 -5.68
C LEU A 38 8.06 3.26 -7.14
N ARG A 39 9.09 4.07 -7.43
CA ARG A 39 9.64 4.19 -8.79
C ARG A 39 10.21 2.85 -9.26
N ASP A 40 10.86 2.11 -8.37
CA ASP A 40 11.43 0.81 -8.69
C ASP A 40 10.34 -0.25 -8.94
N PHE A 41 9.17 -0.16 -8.28
CA PHE A 41 8.00 -0.98 -8.64
C PHE A 41 7.35 -0.60 -9.96
N ARG A 42 7.46 0.65 -10.41
CA ARG A 42 6.97 1.08 -11.73
C ARG A 42 7.85 0.63 -12.89
N ARG A 43 9.09 0.23 -12.63
CA ARG A 43 10.01 -0.32 -13.65
C ARG A 43 9.57 -1.74 -14.03
N ARG A 44 9.94 -2.19 -15.24
CA ARG A 44 9.53 -3.50 -15.79
C ARG A 44 9.86 -4.62 -14.78
N GLY A 45 8.87 -5.44 -14.42
CA GLY A 45 8.98 -6.53 -13.45
C GLY A 45 8.71 -6.14 -11.99
N GLY A 46 8.76 -4.85 -11.64
CA GLY A 46 8.48 -4.37 -10.29
C GLY A 46 6.99 -4.46 -9.92
N ALA A 47 6.09 -4.25 -10.87
CA ALA A 47 4.64 -4.27 -10.61
C ALA A 47 4.14 -5.63 -10.08
N THR A 48 4.79 -6.73 -10.48
CA THR A 48 4.50 -8.09 -10.01
C THR A 48 5.43 -8.52 -8.88
N ALA A 49 6.41 -7.70 -8.51
CA ALA A 49 7.29 -7.99 -7.39
C ALA A 49 6.51 -7.90 -6.07
N ARG A 50 6.94 -8.71 -5.10
CA ARG A 50 6.28 -8.79 -3.81
C ARG A 50 6.70 -7.61 -2.93
N VAL A 51 5.73 -7.03 -2.25
CA VAL A 51 5.96 -5.99 -1.24
C VAL A 51 6.30 -6.68 0.08
N SER A 52 7.31 -6.17 0.77
CA SER A 52 7.72 -6.68 2.07
C SER A 52 6.56 -6.54 3.09
N PRO A 53 6.28 -7.57 3.92
CA PRO A 53 5.24 -7.50 4.95
C PRO A 53 5.40 -6.29 5.90
N HIS A 54 6.65 -5.95 6.24
CA HIS A 54 6.95 -4.79 7.07
C HIS A 54 6.47 -3.48 6.43
N THR A 55 6.62 -3.34 5.11
CA THR A 55 6.13 -2.17 4.39
C THR A 55 4.62 -2.11 4.36
N VAL A 56 3.93 -3.25 4.23
CA VAL A 56 2.46 -3.28 4.31
C VAL A 56 1.97 -2.86 5.70
N LEU A 57 2.61 -3.34 6.77
CA LEU A 57 2.29 -2.93 8.14
C LEU A 57 2.51 -1.44 8.37
N ALA A 58 3.63 -0.89 7.89
CA ALA A 58 3.92 0.54 7.98
C ALA A 58 2.83 1.39 7.32
N VAL A 59 2.41 1.01 6.10
CA VAL A 59 1.35 1.71 5.36
C VAL A 59 0.04 1.69 6.15
N ARG A 60 -0.36 0.52 6.69
CA ARG A 60 -1.59 0.40 7.48
C ARG A 60 -1.55 1.24 8.76
N SER A 61 -0.42 1.27 9.47
CA SER A 61 -0.22 2.13 10.64
C SER A 61 -0.41 3.60 10.27
N ARG A 62 0.19 4.03 9.16
CA ARG A 62 0.10 5.42 8.69
C ARG A 62 -1.31 5.81 8.23
N LEU A 63 -2.06 4.88 7.64
CA LEU A 63 -3.47 5.08 7.31
C LEU A 63 -4.31 5.25 8.59
N ALA A 64 -4.09 4.42 9.61
CA ALA A 64 -4.78 4.55 10.89
C ALA A 64 -4.48 5.89 11.59
N GLU A 65 -3.21 6.31 11.59
CA GLU A 65 -2.81 7.64 12.07
C GLU A 65 -3.49 8.77 11.26
N ALA A 66 -3.55 8.64 9.93
CA ALA A 66 -4.20 9.62 9.07
C ALA A 66 -5.71 9.73 9.34
N ALA A 67 -6.41 8.60 9.54
CA ALA A 67 -7.83 8.60 9.90
C ALA A 67 -8.10 9.29 11.25
N ALA A 68 -7.22 9.08 12.24
CA ALA A 68 -7.33 9.75 13.53
C ALA A 68 -7.15 11.28 13.41
N LEU A 69 -6.27 11.73 12.51
CA LEU A 69 -6.00 13.16 12.27
C LEU A 69 -7.00 13.82 11.32
N ARG A 70 -7.64 13.06 10.43
CA ARG A 70 -8.61 13.52 9.43
C ARG A 70 -9.90 12.70 9.50
N PRO A 71 -10.72 12.90 10.55
CA PRO A 71 -11.97 12.17 10.70
C PRO A 71 -12.95 12.35 9.53
N ASP A 72 -12.82 13.47 8.81
CA ASP A 72 -13.58 13.79 7.60
C ASP A 72 -13.31 12.83 6.43
N LEU A 73 -12.14 12.17 6.42
CA LEU A 73 -11.72 11.22 5.38
C LEU A 73 -11.68 9.77 5.89
N SER A 74 -12.12 9.51 7.13
CA SER A 74 -12.07 8.18 7.74
C SER A 74 -12.75 7.09 6.89
N PRO A 75 -13.94 7.31 6.30
CA PRO A 75 -14.59 6.29 5.47
C PRO A 75 -13.75 5.89 4.25
N GLU A 76 -13.13 6.85 3.57
CA GLU A 76 -12.28 6.62 2.40
C GLU A 76 -10.99 5.91 2.79
N ILE A 77 -10.39 6.30 3.92
CA ILE A 77 -9.18 5.67 4.45
C ILE A 77 -9.46 4.22 4.88
N GLU A 78 -10.59 3.96 5.52
CA GLU A 78 -11.03 2.62 5.90
C GLU A 78 -11.26 1.73 4.67
N GLN A 79 -11.83 2.28 3.59
CA GLN A 79 -11.98 1.53 2.33
C GLN A 79 -10.63 1.10 1.75
N ILE A 80 -9.60 1.95 1.84
CA ILE A 80 -8.23 1.58 1.42
C ILE A 80 -7.70 0.46 2.31
N ASP A 81 -7.87 0.52 3.64
CA ASP A 81 -7.41 -0.53 4.54
C ASP A 81 -8.12 -1.88 4.27
N VAL A 82 -9.43 -1.85 4.05
CA VAL A 82 -10.22 -3.03 3.70
C VAL A 82 -9.71 -3.65 2.39
N ALA A 83 -9.37 -2.84 1.39
CA ALA A 83 -8.78 -3.32 0.13
C ALA A 83 -7.44 -4.02 0.38
N ILE A 84 -6.57 -3.45 1.23
CA ILE A 84 -5.29 -4.08 1.61
C ILE A 84 -5.53 -5.44 2.26
N VAL A 85 -6.46 -5.53 3.21
CA VAL A 85 -6.78 -6.79 3.91
C VAL A 85 -7.32 -7.85 2.94
N ARG A 86 -8.20 -7.46 2.02
CA ARG A 86 -8.72 -8.33 0.97
C ARG A 86 -7.58 -8.89 0.12
N ASP A 87 -6.69 -8.04 -0.35
CA ASP A 87 -5.56 -8.43 -1.20
C ASP A 87 -4.59 -9.38 -0.48
N LEU A 88 -4.31 -9.12 0.80
CA LEU A 88 -3.53 -10.01 1.64
C LEU A 88 -4.17 -11.40 1.76
N ARG A 89 -5.50 -11.45 1.94
CA ARG A 89 -6.28 -12.69 2.03
C ARG A 89 -6.26 -13.47 0.72
N VAL A 90 -6.51 -12.81 -0.41
CA VAL A 90 -6.47 -13.44 -1.75
C VAL A 90 -5.10 -14.07 -2.00
N ALA A 91 -4.02 -13.32 -1.76
CA ALA A 91 -2.67 -13.84 -1.94
C ALA A 91 -2.33 -15.00 -0.98
N SER A 92 -2.87 -15.01 0.25
CA SER A 92 -2.72 -16.14 1.18
C SER A 92 -3.39 -17.42 0.63
N ILE A 93 -4.59 -17.29 0.06
CA ILE A 93 -5.33 -18.41 -0.55
C ILE A 93 -4.58 -18.95 -1.78
N LEU A 94 -4.10 -18.06 -2.67
CA LEU A 94 -3.36 -18.47 -3.87
C LEU A 94 -2.00 -19.09 -3.53
N GLY A 95 -1.30 -18.57 -2.53
CA GLY A 95 -0.04 -19.13 -2.04
C GLY A 95 -0.21 -20.56 -1.51
N ARG A 96 -1.31 -20.85 -0.80
CA ARG A 96 -1.63 -22.21 -0.32
C ARG A 96 -1.93 -23.20 -1.44
N ARG A 97 -2.48 -22.76 -2.57
CA ARG A 97 -2.78 -23.62 -3.73
C ARG A 97 -1.55 -23.96 -4.57
N SER A 98 -0.49 -23.16 -4.52
CA SER A 98 0.72 -23.35 -5.33
C SER A 98 1.71 -24.37 -4.75
N TYR A 99 1.42 -24.92 -3.56
CA TYR A 99 2.22 -25.95 -2.86
C TYR A 99 1.65 -27.37 -3.01
N ARG A 100 0.87 -27.63 -4.07
CA ARG A 100 0.37 -28.96 -4.41
C ARG A 100 0.93 -29.43 -5.74
#